data_AF-A0A1Q6RN10-F1
#
_entry.id   AF-A0A1Q6RN10-F1
#
_cell.length_a   1.000
_cell.length_b   1.000
_cell.length_c   1.000
_cell.angle_alpha   90.00
_cell.angle_beta   90.00
_cell.angle_gamma   90.00
#
_symmetry.space_group_name_H-M   'P 1'
#
loop_
_entity.id
_entity.type
_entity.pdbx_description
1 polymer ?
#
loop_
_entity_poly.entity_id
_entity_poly.type
_entity_poly.pdbx_seq_one_letter_code
_entity_poly.pdbx_strand_id
1 'polypeptide(L)'
;MDFKKEFTDLANKYNLNYQYQDFKNCFGGNWWVYTHSLYNDSGCFTIHCLPQRGEVDFYFADKFSTDRKELCSKAINVYEVEKEIWEKKAKIWFFKNPFYYWNQDKIIKTLIEVINVSIEKNNEFFGIKIK
;
A
#
# COMPACT_ATOMS: atom_id res chain seq x y z
N MET A 1 -3.63 14.21 -0.43
CA MET A 1 -2.21 13.89 -0.15
C MET A 1 -1.50 13.64 -1.48
N ASP A 2 -0.20 13.92 -1.62
CA ASP A 2 0.55 13.55 -2.84
C ASP A 2 1.16 12.14 -2.67
N PHE A 3 0.45 11.12 -3.15
CA PHE A 3 0.88 9.73 -3.05
C PHE A 3 2.24 9.49 -3.68
N LYS A 4 2.53 10.12 -4.82
CA LYS A 4 3.78 9.87 -5.52
C LYS A 4 4.95 10.38 -4.71
N LYS A 5 4.80 11.56 -4.12
CA LYS A 5 5.82 12.13 -3.24
C LYS A 5 6.05 11.27 -2.00
N GLU A 6 5.00 10.93 -1.26
CA GLU A 6 5.13 10.15 -0.02
C GLU A 6 5.82 8.79 -0.24
N PHE A 7 5.46 8.08 -1.32
CA PHE A 7 6.07 6.79 -1.64
C PHE A 7 7.49 6.92 -2.18
N THR A 8 7.80 8.01 -2.91
CA THR A 8 9.18 8.33 -3.30
C THR A 8 10.05 8.59 -2.08
N ASP A 9 9.56 9.40 -1.13
CA ASP A 9 10.28 9.72 0.11
C ASP A 9 10.52 8.45 0.94
N LEU A 10 9.51 7.58 1.05
CA LEU A 10 9.61 6.30 1.75
C LEU A 10 10.62 5.36 1.08
N ALA A 11 10.62 5.28 -0.25
CA ALA A 11 11.56 4.47 -1.00
C ALA A 11 13.00 4.95 -0.81
N ASN A 12 13.22 6.26 -0.89
CA ASN A 12 14.52 6.87 -0.63
C ASN A 12 15.00 6.61 0.81
N LYS A 13 14.12 6.76 1.80
CA LYS A 13 14.43 6.54 3.22
C LYS A 13 14.93 5.12 3.48
N TYR A 14 14.35 4.12 2.82
CA TYR A 14 14.62 2.70 3.09
C TYR A 14 15.37 1.99 1.95
N ASN A 15 15.99 2.75 1.04
CA ASN A 15 16.75 2.22 -0.10
C ASN A 15 15.95 1.18 -0.93
N LEU A 16 14.68 1.49 -1.19
CA LEU A 16 13.79 0.72 -2.05
C LEU A 16 13.69 1.42 -3.40
N ASN A 17 13.22 0.67 -4.40
CA ASN A 17 12.75 1.23 -5.64
C ASN A 17 11.27 1.60 -5.52
N TYR A 18 10.88 2.68 -6.18
CA TYR A 18 9.49 3.10 -6.29
C TYR A 18 9.07 3.17 -7.76
N GLN A 19 7.89 2.63 -8.07
CA GLN A 19 7.30 2.78 -9.39
C GLN A 19 5.80 3.10 -9.29
N TYR A 20 5.39 4.10 -10.08
CA TYR A 20 4.00 4.38 -10.39
C TYR A 20 3.63 3.81 -11.75
N GLN A 21 2.45 3.21 -11.88
CA GLN A 21 1.93 2.72 -13.16
C GLN A 21 0.43 2.98 -13.30
N ASP A 22 -0.01 3.15 -14.55
CA ASP A 22 -1.42 3.22 -14.94
C ASP A 22 -1.77 2.01 -15.80
N PHE A 23 -2.89 1.36 -15.48
CA PHE A 23 -3.45 0.26 -16.24
C PHE A 23 -4.86 0.63 -16.70
N LYS A 24 -5.12 0.51 -18.00
CA LYS A 24 -6.43 0.75 -18.61
C LYS A 24 -7.07 -0.56 -19.03
N ASN A 25 -8.40 -0.57 -19.18
CA ASN A 25 -9.18 -1.71 -19.66
C ASN A 25 -9.00 -2.97 -18.78
N CYS A 26 -9.01 -2.78 -17.45
CA CYS A 26 -8.85 -3.89 -16.50
C CYS A 26 -10.11 -4.78 -16.43
N PHE A 27 -9.93 -6.07 -16.07
CA PHE A 27 -10.98 -7.10 -16.11
C PHE A 27 -12.30 -6.66 -15.44
N GLY A 28 -13.43 -6.81 -16.13
CA GLY A 28 -14.77 -6.38 -15.66
C GLY A 28 -15.27 -5.04 -16.24
N GLY A 29 -14.46 -4.31 -17.03
CA GLY A 29 -14.89 -3.12 -17.77
C GLY A 29 -13.74 -2.26 -18.33
N ASN A 30 -14.04 -1.03 -18.78
CA ASN A 30 -13.02 -0.02 -19.12
C ASN A 30 -12.46 0.67 -17.86
N TRP A 31 -12.08 -0.12 -16.86
CA TRP A 31 -11.64 0.41 -15.58
C TRP A 31 -10.18 0.86 -15.66
N TRP A 32 -9.94 2.07 -15.15
CA TRP A 32 -8.61 2.61 -14.96
C TRP A 32 -8.17 2.35 -13.53
N VAL A 33 -7.00 1.75 -13.41
CA VAL A 33 -6.33 1.43 -12.17
C VAL A 33 -5.00 2.15 -12.20
N TYR A 34 -4.59 2.72 -11.08
CA TYR A 34 -3.20 3.09 -10.88
C TYR A 34 -2.60 2.34 -9.70
N THR A 35 -1.30 2.10 -9.77
CA THR A 35 -0.57 1.37 -8.75
C THR A 35 0.64 2.14 -8.25
N HIS A 36 0.95 1.93 -6.98
CA HIS A 36 2.18 2.37 -6.34
C HIS A 36 2.91 1.15 -5.82
N SER A 37 4.11 0.89 -6.34
CA SER A 37 4.91 -0.28 -5.98
C SER A 37 6.18 0.14 -5.27
N LEU A 38 6.47 -0.49 -4.13
CA LEU A 38 7.75 -0.43 -3.42
C LEU A 38 8.42 -1.79 -3.49
N TYR A 39 9.67 -1.84 -3.95
CA TYR A 39 10.30 -3.12 -4.25
C TYR A 39 11.82 -3.10 -4.14
N ASN A 40 12.38 -4.28 -3.89
CA ASN A 40 13.81 -4.58 -3.95
C ASN A 40 13.98 -6.07 -4.27
N ASP A 41 15.18 -6.62 -4.06
CA ASP A 41 15.47 -8.04 -4.34
C ASP A 41 14.65 -9.04 -3.51
N SER A 42 13.99 -8.59 -2.42
CA SER A 42 13.19 -9.46 -1.55
C SER A 42 11.72 -9.56 -1.96
N GLY A 43 11.24 -8.67 -2.82
CA GLY A 43 9.86 -8.67 -3.29
C GLY A 43 9.37 -7.31 -3.76
N CYS A 44 8.08 -7.26 -4.07
CA CYS A 44 7.34 -6.07 -4.47
C CYS A 44 6.03 -5.97 -3.68
N PHE A 45 5.86 -4.88 -2.94
CA PHE A 45 4.60 -4.49 -2.32
C PHE A 45 3.89 -3.49 -3.22
N THR A 46 2.66 -3.80 -3.63
CA THR A 46 1.88 -2.98 -4.57
C THR A 46 0.56 -2.57 -3.95
N ILE A 47 0.31 -1.26 -3.99
CA ILE A 47 -1.00 -0.67 -3.71
C ILE A 47 -1.72 -0.51 -5.04
N HIS A 48 -2.92 -1.06 -5.12
CA HIS A 48 -3.77 -1.06 -6.29
C HIS A 48 -4.99 -0.18 -6.01
N CYS A 49 -5.02 1.00 -6.63
CA CYS A 49 -6.07 1.99 -6.40
C CYS A 49 -7.11 1.92 -7.52
N LEU A 50 -8.38 1.79 -7.14
CA LEU A 50 -9.53 1.80 -8.06
C LEU A 50 -10.39 3.05 -7.79
N PRO A 51 -10.14 4.18 -8.49
CA PRO A 51 -10.82 5.45 -8.23
C PRO A 51 -12.33 5.38 -8.43
N GLN A 52 -12.79 4.59 -9.40
CA GLN A 52 -14.21 4.48 -9.76
C GLN A 52 -15.03 3.81 -8.65
N ARG A 53 -14.39 3.02 -7.78
CA ARG A 53 -15.03 2.33 -6.65
C ARG A 53 -14.65 2.92 -5.30
N GLY A 54 -13.69 3.85 -5.25
CA GLY A 54 -13.12 4.32 -3.99
C GLY A 54 -12.36 3.23 -3.23
N GLU A 55 -11.90 2.17 -3.90
CA GLU A 55 -11.27 1.01 -3.29
C GLU A 55 -9.74 1.04 -3.42
N VAL A 56 -9.07 0.44 -2.43
CA VAL A 56 -7.63 0.20 -2.42
C VAL A 56 -7.39 -1.24 -1.99
N ASP A 57 -6.63 -1.96 -2.81
CA ASP A 57 -6.17 -3.32 -2.53
C ASP A 57 -4.66 -3.34 -2.36
N PHE A 58 -4.16 -4.37 -1.68
CA PHE A 58 -2.75 -4.51 -1.37
C PHE A 58 -2.26 -5.89 -1.79
N TYR A 59 -1.12 -5.94 -2.46
CA TYR A 59 -0.56 -7.17 -3.01
C TYR A 59 0.94 -7.29 -2.73
N PHE A 60 1.38 -8.53 -2.61
CA PHE A 60 2.77 -8.93 -2.65
C PHE A 60 3.03 -9.73 -3.93
N ALA A 61 4.18 -9.49 -4.54
CA ALA A 61 4.75 -10.33 -5.58
C ALA A 61 6.24 -10.55 -5.31
N ASP A 62 6.80 -11.68 -5.76
CA ASP A 62 8.21 -12.02 -5.54
C ASP A 62 9.17 -11.07 -6.27
N LYS A 63 8.69 -10.37 -7.31
CA LYS A 63 9.44 -9.38 -8.06
C LYS A 63 8.50 -8.30 -8.60
N PHE A 64 9.07 -7.14 -8.89
CA PHE A 64 8.38 -6.10 -9.63
C PHE A 64 8.07 -6.55 -11.07
N SER A 65 6.96 -6.08 -11.63
CA SER A 65 6.56 -6.33 -13.02
C SER A 65 5.81 -5.14 -13.60
N THR A 66 5.90 -4.98 -14.92
CA THR A 66 5.05 -4.05 -15.66
C THR A 66 3.69 -4.67 -16.03
N ASP A 67 3.48 -5.96 -15.78
CA ASP A 67 2.21 -6.64 -15.94
C ASP A 67 1.39 -6.61 -14.63
N ARG A 68 0.15 -6.12 -14.71
CA ARG A 68 -0.73 -5.97 -13.54
C ARG A 68 -1.03 -7.30 -12.85
N LYS A 69 -1.24 -8.39 -13.60
CA LYS A 69 -1.59 -9.68 -13.01
C LYS A 69 -0.41 -10.24 -12.22
N GLU A 70 0.81 -10.04 -12.70
CA GLU A 70 2.02 -10.42 -11.98
C GLU A 70 2.19 -9.64 -10.68
N LEU A 71 1.89 -8.33 -10.68
CA LEU A 71 1.89 -7.51 -9.44
C LEU A 71 0.84 -7.97 -8.42
N CYS A 72 -0.27 -8.57 -8.87
CA CYS A 72 -1.36 -9.04 -8.02
C CYS A 72 -1.21 -10.51 -7.57
N SER A 73 0.02 -11.04 -7.47
CA SER A 73 0.27 -12.46 -7.19
C SER A 73 -0.34 -12.94 -5.87
N LYS A 74 -0.27 -12.14 -4.79
CA LYS A 74 -0.81 -12.51 -3.47
C LYS A 74 -1.46 -11.29 -2.80
N ALA A 75 -2.76 -11.35 -2.55
CA ALA A 75 -3.45 -10.33 -1.78
C ALA A 75 -2.98 -10.31 -0.31
N ILE A 76 -2.86 -9.12 0.28
CA ILE A 76 -2.43 -8.92 1.67
C ILE A 76 -3.52 -8.18 2.43
N ASN A 77 -3.82 -8.66 3.63
CA ASN A 77 -4.61 -7.90 4.58
C ASN A 77 -3.69 -7.03 5.45
N VAL A 78 -3.43 -5.79 5.01
CA VAL A 78 -2.55 -4.84 5.73
C VAL A 78 -3.11 -4.39 7.07
N TYR A 79 -4.42 -4.55 7.29
CA TYR A 79 -5.10 -4.09 8.51
C TYR A 79 -4.86 -4.98 9.73
N GLU A 80 -4.39 -6.21 9.53
CA GLU A 80 -4.01 -7.13 10.62
C GLU A 80 -2.58 -6.89 11.11
N VAL A 81 -1.74 -6.25 10.30
CA VAL A 81 -0.37 -5.88 10.69
C VAL A 81 -0.41 -4.56 11.45
N GLU A 82 0.23 -4.54 12.62
CA GLU A 82 0.25 -3.35 13.51
C GLU A 82 -1.18 -2.82 13.78
N LYS A 83 -2.12 -3.74 14.00
CA LYS A 83 -3.57 -3.48 14.18
C LYS A 83 -3.87 -2.34 15.16
N GLU A 84 -3.09 -2.21 16.22
CA GLU A 84 -3.23 -1.15 17.22
C GLU A 84 -3.10 0.26 16.62
N ILE A 85 -2.24 0.44 15.61
CA ILE A 85 -2.08 1.72 14.90
C ILE A 85 -3.36 2.03 14.13
N TRP A 86 -3.91 1.06 13.39
CA TRP A 86 -5.17 1.20 12.67
C TRP A 86 -6.33 1.56 13.62
N GLU A 87 -6.47 0.81 14.71
CA GLU A 87 -7.51 1.05 15.70
C GLU A 87 -7.39 2.42 16.38
N LYS A 88 -6.16 2.88 16.64
CA LYS A 88 -5.90 4.20 17.20
C LYS A 88 -6.28 5.31 16.21
N LYS A 89 -5.91 5.17 14.93
CA LYS A 89 -6.17 6.19 13.89
C LYS A 89 -7.63 6.22 13.45
N ALA A 90 -8.33 5.09 13.57
CA ALA A 90 -9.77 4.99 13.29
C ALA A 90 -10.66 5.62 14.37
N LYS A 91 -10.12 6.03 15.52
CA LYS A 91 -10.89 6.70 16.59
C LYS A 91 -10.98 8.21 16.39
N ILE A 92 -12.14 8.77 16.69
CA ILE A 92 -12.34 10.20 16.98
C ILE A 92 -12.65 10.30 18.46
N TRP A 93 -11.72 10.86 19.23
CA TRP A 93 -11.76 10.89 20.69
C TRP A 93 -11.90 9.46 21.26
N PHE A 94 -13.10 9.09 21.73
CA PHE A 94 -13.39 7.77 22.29
C PHE A 94 -14.23 6.87 21.37
N PHE A 95 -14.74 7.40 20.25
CA PHE A 95 -15.64 6.66 19.35
C PHE A 95 -14.93 6.20 18.08
N LYS A 96 -15.29 5.00 17.59
CA LYS A 96 -14.83 4.52 16.28
C LYS A 96 -15.49 5.36 15.18
N ASN A 97 -14.70 5.87 14.25
CA ASN A 97 -15.22 6.55 13.08
C ASN A 97 -15.60 5.51 12.01
N PRO A 98 -16.91 5.32 11.72
CA PRO A 98 -17.34 4.32 10.75
C PRO A 98 -16.89 4.65 9.32
N PHE A 99 -16.55 5.90 9.03
CA PHE A 99 -16.14 6.37 7.71
C PHE A 99 -14.61 6.41 7.53
N TYR A 100 -13.83 5.99 8.52
CA TYR A 100 -12.37 6.06 8.44
C TYR A 100 -11.84 5.24 7.25
N TYR A 101 -12.33 4.00 7.11
CA TYR A 101 -11.93 3.09 6.04
C TYR A 101 -12.56 3.42 4.68
N TRP A 102 -13.38 4.47 4.59
CA TRP A 102 -13.91 4.96 3.31
C TRP A 102 -13.05 6.09 2.73
N ASN A 103 -11.98 6.47 3.43
CA ASN A 103 -11.11 7.55 3.03
C ASN A 103 -9.71 7.00 2.70
N GLN A 104 -9.42 6.88 1.41
CA GLN A 104 -8.15 6.36 0.91
C GLN A 104 -6.94 7.15 1.43
N ASP A 105 -7.04 8.48 1.50
CA ASP A 105 -5.98 9.34 2.04
C ASP A 105 -5.65 8.97 3.50
N LYS A 106 -6.67 8.69 4.33
CA LYS A 106 -6.47 8.25 5.72
C LYS A 106 -5.85 6.86 5.79
N ILE A 107 -6.35 5.93 4.99
CA ILE A 107 -5.81 4.56 4.92
C ILE A 107 -4.33 4.61 4.60
N ILE A 108 -3.94 5.38 3.58
CA ILE A 108 -2.58 5.38 3.06
C ILE A 108 -1.63 6.13 4.00
N LYS A 109 -2.07 7.20 4.65
CA LYS A 109 -1.29 7.84 5.73
C LYS A 109 -0.97 6.86 6.86
N THR A 110 -1.95 6.08 7.29
CA THR A 110 -1.75 5.10 8.35
C THR A 110 -0.95 3.90 7.88
N LEU A 111 -1.09 3.49 6.63
CA LEU A 111 -0.25 2.47 6.01
C LEU A 111 1.24 2.87 6.03
N ILE A 112 1.56 4.12 5.69
CA ILE A 112 2.94 4.63 5.74
C ILE A 112 3.49 4.54 7.17
N GLU A 113 2.69 4.92 8.18
CA GLU A 113 3.07 4.77 9.59
C GLU A 113 3.33 3.31 9.97
N VAL A 114 2.45 2.39 9.54
CA VAL A 114 2.61 0.95 9.74
C VAL A 114 3.88 0.41 9.08
N ILE A 115 4.19 0.85 7.85
CA ILE A 115 5.41 0.45 7.15
C ILE A 115 6.64 0.92 7.92
N ASN A 116 6.69 2.20 8.32
CA ASN A 116 7.82 2.73 9.09
C ASN A 116 8.03 1.94 10.38
N VAL A 117 6.97 1.70 11.15
CA VAL A 117 7.05 0.95 12.41
C VAL A 117 7.45 -0.51 12.18
N SER A 118 6.93 -1.16 11.14
CA SER A 118 7.28 -2.56 10.83
C SER A 118 8.76 -2.70 10.47
N ILE A 119 9.29 -1.77 9.66
CA ILE A 119 10.71 -1.74 9.31
C ILE A 119 11.57 -1.46 10.54
N GLU A 120 11.20 -0.48 11.37
CA GLU A 120 11.97 -0.15 12.57
C GLU A 120 12.04 -1.31 13.57
N LYS A 121 10.97 -2.11 13.68
CA LYS A 121 10.92 -3.27 14.60
C LYS A 121 11.61 -4.51 14.04
N ASN A 122 11.36 -4.82 12.76
CA ASN A 122 11.63 -6.15 12.19
C ASN A 122 12.58 -6.10 10.99
N ASN A 123 12.96 -4.91 10.54
CA ASN A 123 13.69 -4.69 9.29
C ASN A 123 12.96 -5.25 8.05
N GLU A 124 11.62 -5.35 8.12
CA GLU A 124 10.76 -5.82 7.03
C GLU A 124 9.34 -5.24 7.12
N PHE A 125 8.61 -5.25 6.01
CA PHE A 125 7.19 -4.92 5.97
C PHE A 125 6.50 -5.72 4.86
N PHE A 126 5.33 -6.32 5.15
CA PHE A 126 4.51 -7.06 4.18
C PHE A 126 5.27 -8.08 3.31
N GLY A 127 6.32 -8.71 3.84
CA GLY A 127 7.18 -9.67 3.13
C GLY A 127 8.42 -9.06 2.45
N ILE A 128 8.54 -7.73 2.41
CA ILE A 128 9.69 -7.00 1.89
C ILE A 128 10.72 -6.80 3.01
N LYS A 129 11.91 -7.37 2.84
CA LYS A 129 13.04 -7.22 3.76
C LYS A 129 13.89 -6.02 3.37
N ILE A 130 14.22 -5.17 4.33
CA ILE A 130 15.11 -4.02 4.16
C ILE A 130 16.56 -4.49 4.36
N LYS A 131 17.50 -3.95 3.57
CA LYS A 131 18.93 -4.27 3.63
C LYS A 131 19.70 -3.11 4.24
#